data_AF-A0A0M3HIC7-F1
#
_entry.id   AF-A0A0M3HIC7-F1
#
_cell.length_a   1.000
_cell.length_b   1.000
_cell.length_c   1.000
_cell.angle_alpha   90.00
_cell.angle_beta   90.00
_cell.angle_gamma   90.00
#
_symmetry.space_group_name_H-M   'P 1'
#
loop_
_entity.id
_entity.type
_entity.pdbx_description
1 polymer ?
#
loop_
_entity_poly.entity_id
_entity_poly.type
_entity_poly.pdbx_seq_one_letter_code
_entity_poly.pdbx_strand_id
1 'polypeptide(L)'
;LIFSHEYALLKYICFNFFKRYSRSSNNFLQIFRFYYENKEIFTVAQLRELKKISFARIICDSGDSTRFVPKDAFEHSKLEDLFSCEQIASPDWRVWKETIRKFQSMRNDFEKIRELPPNIATQM
;
A
#
# COMPACT_ATOMS: atom_id res chain seq x y z
N LEU A 1 -10.52 12.36 3.77
CA LEU A 1 -9.29 11.71 3.26
C LEU A 1 -8.86 10.54 4.17
N ILE A 2 -9.80 9.73 4.65
CA ILE A 2 -9.54 8.57 5.54
C ILE A 2 -9.48 7.26 4.72
N PHE A 3 -10.04 7.26 3.51
CA PHE A 3 -10.19 6.05 2.71
C PHE A 3 -8.94 5.61 1.93
N SER A 4 -7.88 6.42 1.79
CA SER A 4 -6.72 6.02 0.97
C SER A 4 -5.76 5.04 1.64
N HIS A 5 -5.74 4.96 2.97
CA HIS A 5 -4.82 4.09 3.71
C HIS A 5 -5.23 2.61 3.69
N GLU A 6 -6.53 2.30 3.70
CA GLU A 6 -7.02 0.91 3.69
C GLU A 6 -6.77 0.20 2.35
N TYR A 7 -6.86 0.93 1.22
CA TYR A 7 -6.71 0.30 -0.10
C TYR A 7 -5.28 -0.14 -0.42
N ALA A 8 -4.25 0.47 0.18
CA ALA A 8 -2.87 0.06 -0.03
C ALA A 8 -2.58 -1.29 0.66
N LEU A 9 -3.08 -1.45 1.89
CA LEU A 9 -3.00 -2.68 2.67
C LEU A 9 -3.81 -3.81 2.01
N LEU A 10 -5.06 -3.55 1.61
CA LEU A 10 -5.90 -4.55 0.94
C LEU A 10 -5.27 -5.07 -0.37
N LYS A 11 -4.66 -4.17 -1.16
CA LYS A 11 -3.98 -4.54 -2.42
C LYS A 11 -2.76 -5.42 -2.20
N TYR A 12 -1.95 -5.14 -1.18
CA TYR A 12 -0.78 -5.94 -0.84
C TYR A 12 -1.16 -7.35 -0.33
N ILE A 13 -2.20 -7.43 0.50
CA ILE A 13 -2.69 -8.68 1.11
C ILE A 13 -3.32 -9.59 0.06
N CYS A 14 -4.25 -9.08 -0.76
CA CYS A 14 -4.92 -9.86 -1.79
C CYS A 14 -3.95 -10.44 -2.82
N PHE A 15 -2.89 -9.72 -3.17
CA PHE A 15 -1.92 -10.20 -4.16
C PHE A 15 -0.97 -11.26 -3.59
N ASN A 16 -0.47 -11.12 -2.35
CA ASN A 16 0.35 -12.16 -1.73
C ASN A 16 -0.44 -13.46 -1.53
N PHE A 17 -1.74 -13.34 -1.19
CA PHE A 17 -2.66 -14.48 -1.18
C PHE A 17 -2.82 -15.11 -2.57
N PHE A 18 -3.04 -14.29 -3.61
CA PHE A 18 -3.22 -14.78 -4.98
C PHE A 18 -1.95 -15.41 -5.57
N LYS A 19 -0.76 -14.86 -5.28
CA LYS A 19 0.54 -15.39 -5.75
C LYS A 19 0.88 -16.76 -5.14
N ARG A 20 0.39 -17.04 -3.92
CA ARG A 20 0.60 -18.33 -3.23
C ARG A 20 -0.31 -19.44 -3.77
N TYR A 21 -1.53 -19.10 -4.25
CA TYR A 21 -2.56 -20.07 -4.63
C TYR A 21 -2.91 -20.15 -6.12
N SER A 22 -2.55 -19.16 -6.95
CA SER A 22 -2.90 -19.17 -8.38
C SER A 22 -1.78 -19.77 -9.23
N ARG A 23 -2.10 -20.86 -9.95
CA ARG A 23 -1.17 -21.61 -10.81
C ARG A 23 -1.43 -21.38 -12.31
N SER A 24 -2.06 -20.27 -12.69
CA SER A 24 -2.35 -19.96 -14.10
C SER A 24 -2.14 -18.48 -14.39
N SER A 25 -1.25 -18.21 -15.34
CA SER A 25 -0.89 -16.88 -15.83
C SER A 25 -1.16 -16.90 -17.34
N ASN A 26 -1.90 -15.91 -17.87
CA ASN A 26 -1.78 -15.44 -19.26
C ASN A 26 -2.72 -14.27 -19.65
N ASN A 27 -3.29 -13.49 -18.72
CA ASN A 27 -3.98 -12.22 -19.09
C ASN A 27 -3.98 -11.16 -17.96
N PHE A 28 -2.88 -11.02 -17.23
CA PHE A 28 -2.78 -10.10 -16.07
C PHE A 28 -2.01 -8.80 -16.38
N LEU A 29 -1.84 -8.39 -17.65
CA LEU A 29 -0.93 -7.26 -17.95
C LEU A 29 -1.43 -5.88 -17.49
N GLN A 30 -2.74 -5.63 -17.41
CA GLN A 30 -3.27 -4.33 -16.95
C GLN A 30 -3.15 -4.13 -15.42
N ILE A 31 -3.12 -5.22 -14.67
CA ILE A 31 -3.20 -5.20 -13.19
C ILE A 31 -1.81 -5.06 -12.55
N PHE A 32 -0.74 -5.27 -13.32
CA PHE A 32 0.63 -5.04 -12.88
C PHE A 32 1.07 -3.58 -12.92
N ARG A 33 0.37 -2.69 -13.65
CA ARG A 33 0.73 -1.26 -13.65
C ARG A 33 0.78 -0.74 -12.22
N PHE A 34 -0.17 -1.15 -11.39
CA PHE A 34 -0.29 -0.76 -9.98
C PHE A 34 0.38 -1.72 -8.99
N TYR A 35 1.26 -2.60 -9.47
CA TYR A 35 1.99 -3.54 -8.61
C TYR A 35 2.96 -2.79 -7.71
N TYR A 36 3.02 -3.18 -6.43
CA TYR A 36 3.77 -2.42 -5.42
C TYR A 36 5.29 -2.38 -5.64
N GLU A 37 5.84 -3.32 -6.43
CA GLU A 37 7.25 -3.29 -6.81
C GLU A 37 7.52 -2.48 -8.08
N ASN A 38 6.49 -1.96 -8.73
CA ASN A 38 6.67 -0.99 -9.79
C ASN A 38 7.28 0.29 -9.19
N LYS A 39 8.50 0.61 -9.62
CA LYS A 39 9.33 1.71 -9.08
C LYS A 39 8.70 3.09 -9.27
N GLU A 40 7.71 3.20 -10.15
CA GLU A 40 7.01 4.46 -10.44
C GLU A 40 5.91 4.78 -9.41
N ILE A 41 5.57 3.85 -8.51
CA ILE A 41 4.41 3.99 -7.61
C ILE A 41 4.81 4.43 -6.22
N PHE A 42 5.84 3.80 -5.67
CA PHE A 42 6.31 4.07 -4.33
C PHE A 42 7.73 4.62 -4.39
N THR A 43 7.98 5.64 -3.58
CA THR A 43 9.35 6.08 -3.31
C THR A 43 10.12 4.96 -2.61
N VAL A 44 11.45 5.00 -2.68
CA VAL A 44 12.31 4.01 -2.00
C VAL A 44 12.04 3.95 -0.49
N ALA A 45 11.74 5.09 0.13
CA ALA A 45 11.38 5.17 1.55
C ALA A 45 10.04 4.45 1.83
N GLN A 46 9.01 4.71 1.03
CA GLN A 46 7.71 4.05 1.15
C GLN A 46 7.82 2.53 0.93
N LEU A 47 8.58 2.09 -0.08
CA LEU A 47 8.79 0.67 -0.35
C LEU A 47 9.52 -0.04 0.79
N ARG A 48 10.49 0.63 1.43
CA ARG A 48 11.19 0.09 2.61
C ARG A 48 10.23 -0.13 3.78
N GLU A 49 9.30 0.79 4.01
CA GLU A 49 8.29 0.65 5.06
C GLU A 49 7.26 -0.44 4.73
N LEU A 50 6.77 -0.51 3.49
CA LEU A 50 5.85 -1.59 3.07
C LEU A 50 6.43 -2.99 3.29
N LYS A 51 7.74 -3.17 3.09
CA LYS A 51 8.43 -4.45 3.32
C LYS A 51 8.44 -4.92 4.78
N LYS A 52 8.11 -4.04 5.74
CA LYS A 52 7.98 -4.42 7.16
C LYS A 52 6.63 -5.05 7.48
N ILE A 53 5.64 -4.92 6.59
CA ILE A 53 4.29 -5.44 6.82
C ILE A 53 4.30 -6.97 6.74
N SER A 54 3.90 -7.59 7.84
CA SER A 54 3.60 -9.02 7.92
C SER A 54 2.10 -9.25 8.14
N PHE A 55 1.61 -10.46 7.88
CA PHE A 55 0.22 -10.81 8.18
C PHE A 55 -0.07 -10.73 9.69
N ALA A 56 0.91 -11.08 10.54
CA ALA A 56 0.85 -10.88 11.98
C ALA A 56 0.64 -9.40 12.37
N ARG A 57 1.33 -8.46 11.70
CA ARG A 57 1.15 -7.01 11.93
C ARG A 57 -0.26 -6.56 11.57
N ILE A 58 -0.80 -7.04 10.45
CA ILE A 58 -2.16 -6.71 10.01
C ILE A 58 -3.20 -7.17 11.04
N ILE A 59 -3.04 -8.39 11.57
CA ILE A 59 -3.91 -8.92 12.63
C ILE A 59 -3.81 -8.06 13.88
N CYS A 60 -2.60 -7.65 14.28
CA CYS A 60 -2.40 -6.76 15.42
C CYS A 60 -3.04 -5.37 15.26
N ASP A 61 -2.99 -4.80 14.04
CA ASP A 61 -3.57 -3.47 13.76
C ASP A 61 -5.09 -3.51 13.57
N SER A 62 -5.63 -4.64 13.14
CA SER A 62 -7.05 -4.79 12.79
C SER A 62 -7.89 -5.47 13.87
N GLY A 63 -7.25 -6.13 14.84
CA GLY A 63 -7.92 -6.86 15.91
C GLY A 63 -8.18 -5.98 17.13
N ASP A 64 -9.45 -5.81 17.50
CA ASP A 64 -9.86 -4.93 18.61
C ASP A 64 -9.24 -5.27 19.97
N SER A 65 -8.84 -6.53 20.19
CA SER A 65 -8.25 -6.99 21.46
C SER A 65 -7.11 -7.99 21.26
N THR A 66 -6.61 -8.13 20.03
CA THR A 66 -5.52 -9.07 19.75
C THR A 66 -4.20 -8.47 20.22
N ARG A 67 -3.67 -8.99 21.32
CA ARG A 67 -2.38 -8.55 21.89
C ARG A 67 -1.23 -9.47 21.55
N PHE A 68 -1.53 -10.72 21.19
CA PHE A 68 -0.55 -11.75 20.92
C PHE A 68 -0.87 -12.44 19.62
N VAL A 69 0.15 -12.61 18.79
CA VAL A 69 0.04 -13.25 17.48
C VAL A 69 1.24 -14.16 17.24
N PRO A 70 1.08 -15.22 16.45
CA PRO A 70 2.24 -15.96 15.97
C PRO A 70 3.12 -15.07 15.09
N LYS A 71 4.43 -15.33 15.11
CA LYS A 71 5.38 -14.57 14.27
C LYS A 71 5.11 -14.77 12.78
N ASP A 72 4.80 -16.00 12.38
CA ASP A 72 4.24 -16.33 11.08
C ASP A 72 2.78 -16.79 11.26
N ALA A 73 1.84 -15.99 10.77
CA ALA A 73 0.42 -16.27 10.89
C ALA A 73 -0.10 -17.35 9.93
N PHE A 74 0.76 -17.91 9.09
CA PHE A 74 0.44 -19.06 8.24
C PHE A 74 0.89 -20.40 8.83
N GLU A 75 1.66 -20.40 9.92
CA GLU A 75 2.12 -21.62 10.58
C GLU A 75 1.28 -21.96 11.81
N HIS A 76 1.09 -23.25 12.07
CA HIS A 76 0.51 -23.70 13.32
C HIS A 76 1.45 -23.38 14.47
N SER A 77 0.99 -22.52 15.37
CA SER A 77 1.78 -22.02 16.50
C SER A 77 1.15 -22.49 17.80
N LYS A 78 1.98 -22.84 18.79
CA LYS A 78 1.49 -23.07 20.15
C LYS A 78 1.35 -21.75 20.89
N LEU A 79 0.65 -21.76 22.03
CA LEU A 79 0.50 -20.57 22.88
C LEU A 79 1.84 -19.98 23.34
N GLU A 80 2.83 -20.84 23.57
CA GLU A 80 4.21 -20.47 23.94
C GLU A 80 5.00 -19.78 22.82
N ASP A 81 4.54 -19.89 21.57
CA ASP A 81 5.19 -19.31 20.39
C ASP A 81 4.53 -17.98 19.95
N LEU A 82 3.65 -17.42 20.78
CA LEU A 82 2.99 -16.15 20.50
C LEU A 82 3.85 -14.97 20.96
N PHE A 83 3.90 -13.94 20.12
CA PHE A 83 4.62 -12.70 20.37
C PHE A 83 3.63 -11.59 20.64
N SER A 84 4.02 -10.66 21.53
CA SER A 84 3.26 -9.43 21.73
C SER A 84 3.22 -8.63 20.43
N CYS A 85 2.08 -8.00 20.13
CA CYS A 85 1.92 -7.09 19.01
C CYS A 85 2.91 -5.91 19.02
N GLU A 86 3.49 -5.57 20.18
CA GLU A 86 4.56 -4.58 20.31
C GLU A 86 5.91 -5.07 19.76
N GLN A 87 6.13 -6.40 19.75
CA GLN A 87 7.35 -7.02 19.22
C GLN A 87 7.26 -7.25 17.71
N ILE A 88 6.06 -7.15 17.13
CA ILE A 88 5.84 -7.29 15.69
C ILE A 88 6.18 -5.96 15.00
N ALA A 89 7.12 -6.01 14.07
CA ALA A 89 7.57 -4.84 13.32
C ALA A 89 6.39 -4.08 12.69
N SER A 90 6.39 -2.75 12.88
CA SER A 90 5.39 -1.85 12.32
C SER A 90 6.04 -0.87 11.34
N PRO A 91 5.43 -0.64 10.17
CA PRO A 91 5.90 0.39 9.24
C PRO A 91 5.73 1.80 9.82
N ASP A 92 6.69 2.68 9.50
CA ASP A 92 6.59 4.10 9.78
C ASP A 92 5.73 4.78 8.72
N TRP A 93 4.45 5.00 9.05
CA TRP A 93 3.49 5.65 8.14
C TRP A 93 3.80 7.12 7.84
N ARG A 94 4.69 7.77 8.60
CA ARG A 94 5.04 9.18 8.39
C ARG A 94 5.72 9.42 7.05
N VAL A 95 6.26 8.39 6.39
CA VAL A 95 6.87 8.52 5.05
C VAL A 95 5.84 8.82 3.94
N TRP A 96 4.54 8.68 4.20
CA TRP A 96 3.46 9.12 3.31
C TRP A 96 2.99 10.56 3.58
N LYS A 97 3.55 11.24 4.59
CA LYS A 97 3.16 12.61 4.89
C LYS A 97 3.57 13.55 3.75
N GLU A 98 2.58 14.11 3.07
CA GLU A 98 2.80 15.13 2.06
C GLU A 98 3.03 16.50 2.69
N THR A 99 3.92 17.30 2.09
CA THR A 99 4.16 18.68 2.52
C THR A 99 3.13 19.60 1.90
N ILE A 100 2.73 20.65 2.63
CA ILE A 100 1.83 21.70 2.12
C ILE A 100 2.34 22.28 0.79
N ARG A 101 3.67 22.36 0.62
CA ARG A 101 4.30 22.80 -0.63
C ARG A 101 4.00 21.91 -1.83
N LYS A 102 3.97 20.57 -1.66
CA LYS A 102 3.54 19.66 -2.73
C LYS A 102 2.08 19.89 -3.11
N PHE A 103 1.19 20.06 -2.12
CA PHE A 103 -0.21 20.40 -2.39
C PHE A 103 -0.38 21.72 -3.13
N GLN A 104 0.38 22.75 -2.75
CA GLN A 104 0.37 24.04 -3.43
C GLN A 104 0.90 23.92 -4.86
N SER A 105 1.99 23.20 -5.09
CA SER A 105 2.50 22.93 -6.44
C SER A 105 1.45 22.22 -7.31
N MET A 106 0.86 21.13 -6.82
CA MET A 106 -0.18 20.41 -7.55
C MET A 106 -1.38 21.30 -7.86
N ARG A 107 -1.83 22.12 -6.90
CA ARG A 107 -2.91 23.09 -7.13
C ARG A 107 -2.55 24.08 -8.23
N ASN A 108 -1.35 24.63 -8.20
CA ASN A 108 -0.87 25.57 -9.22
C ASN A 108 -0.77 24.91 -10.61
N ASP A 109 -0.35 23.65 -10.68
CA ASP A 109 -0.29 22.90 -11.93
C ASP A 109 -1.70 22.63 -12.50
N PHE A 110 -2.69 22.34 -11.64
CA PHE A 110 -4.09 22.22 -12.05
C PHE A 110 -4.68 23.54 -12.54
N GLU A 111 -4.38 24.67 -11.89
CA GLU A 111 -4.83 25.98 -12.37
C GLU A 111 -4.24 26.31 -13.74
N LYS A 112 -2.95 26.02 -13.97
CA LYS A 112 -2.33 26.16 -15.29
C LYS A 112 -3.03 25.33 -16.37
N ILE A 113 -3.44 24.11 -16.06
CA ILE A 113 -4.18 23.26 -17.01
C ILE A 113 -5.55 23.86 -17.33
N ARG A 114 -6.22 24.47 -16.35
CA ARG A 114 -7.51 25.13 -16.54
C ARG A 114 -7.40 26.41 -17.39
N GLU A 115 -6.25 27.07 -17.33
CA GLU A 115 -5.94 28.26 -18.13
C GLU A 115 -5.43 27.94 -19.55
N LEU A 116 -5.13 26.68 -19.86
CA LEU A 116 -4.75 26.31 -21.22
C LEU A 116 -5.95 26.53 -22.16
N PRO A 117 -5.75 27.21 -23.30
CA PRO A 117 -6.79 27.28 -24.32
C PRO A 117 -7.15 25.85 -24.75
N PRO A 118 -8.44 25.55 -24.98
CA PRO A 118 -8.83 24.25 -25.50
C PRO A 118 -8.04 23.99 -26.79
N ASN A 119 -7.42 22.81 -26.89
CA ASN A 119 -6.66 22.43 -28.06
C ASN A 119 -7.52 22.62 -29.32
N ILE A 120 -7.04 23.42 -30.28
CA ILE A 120 -7.72 23.73 -31.55
C ILE A 120 -7.59 22.51 -32.50
N ALA A 121 -7.95 21.33 -32.01
CA ALA A 121 -8.12 20.12 -32.82
C ALA A 121 -9.59 19.90 -33.22
N THR A 122 -10.44 20.93 -33.06
CA THR A 122 -11.87 20.92 -33.43
C THR A 122 -12.25 22.08 -34.36
N GLN A 123 -11.30 22.63 -35.09
CA GLN A 123 -11.55 23.56 -36.21
C GLN A 123 -10.91 23.02 -37.50
N MET A 124 -11.45 21.93 -38.03
CA MET A 124 -11.47 21.59 -39.46
C MET A 124 -12.74 20.81 -39.77
#